data_AF-A0A257RGD3-F1
#
_entry.id   AF-A0A257RGD3-F1
#
_cell.length_a   1.000
_cell.length_b   1.000
_cell.length_c   1.000
_cell.angle_alpha   90.00
_cell.angle_beta   90.00
_cell.angle_gamma   90.00
#
_symmetry.space_group_name_H-M   'P 1'
#
loop_
_entity.id
_entity.type
_entity.pdbx_description
1 polymer ?
#
loop_
_entity_poly.entity_id
_entity_poly.type
_entity_poly.pdbx_seq_one_letter_code
_entity_poly.pdbx_strand_id
1 'polypeptide(L)'
;MISTYQRLKRRRDAGEIDGFTLIELLIVIVVLGILAAVVIFALGGVTGKSQLAACQADGATVSTAVSAFHAENASATPSSALLTGTTEGGPYIQSWPSANSTHYTYSIVSGVLDLTVAGGSTVAYTNPSQCKAVK
;
A
#
# COMPACT_ATOMS: atom_id res chain seq x y z
N MET A 1 -41.32 31.94 -35.90
CA MET A 1 -40.22 30.94 -35.87
C MET A 1 -38.89 31.42 -36.46
N ILE A 2 -38.85 32.45 -37.31
CA ILE A 2 -37.61 32.97 -37.94
C ILE A 2 -36.65 33.69 -36.97
N SER A 3 -37.15 34.24 -35.85
CA SER A 3 -36.34 34.98 -34.87
C SER A 3 -35.37 34.12 -34.06
N THR A 4 -35.63 32.82 -33.92
CA THR A 4 -34.73 31.87 -33.22
C THR A 4 -33.49 31.56 -34.05
N TYR A 5 -33.64 31.48 -35.38
CA TYR A 5 -32.54 31.19 -36.31
C TYR A 5 -31.51 32.34 -36.36
N GLN A 6 -31.98 33.59 -36.29
CA GLN A 6 -31.12 34.76 -36.29
C GLN A 6 -30.26 34.87 -35.02
N ARG A 7 -30.74 34.36 -33.89
CA ARG A 7 -29.96 34.32 -32.63
C ARG A 7 -28.85 33.29 -32.67
N LEU A 8 -29.09 32.12 -33.25
CA LEU A 8 -28.06 31.07 -33.39
C LEU A 8 -26.93 31.48 -34.35
N LYS A 9 -27.26 32.20 -35.44
CA LYS A 9 -26.26 32.72 -36.38
C LYS A 9 -25.34 33.76 -35.72
N ARG A 10 -25.90 34.70 -34.94
CA ARG A 10 -25.11 35.70 -34.20
C ARG A 10 -24.15 35.07 -33.18
N ARG A 11 -24.51 33.96 -32.53
CA ARG A 11 -23.60 33.28 -31.57
C ARG A 11 -22.41 32.60 -32.24
N ARG A 12 -22.58 32.13 -33.49
CA ARG A 12 -21.49 31.57 -34.30
C ARG A 12 -20.56 32.66 -34.82
N ASP A 13 -21.12 33.77 -35.30
CA ASP A 13 -20.35 34.91 -35.83
C ASP A 13 -19.68 35.74 -34.72
N ALA A 14 -20.19 35.71 -33.49
CA ALA A 14 -19.59 36.34 -32.30
C ALA A 14 -18.45 35.51 -31.66
N GLY A 15 -18.08 34.36 -32.24
CA GLY A 15 -17.02 33.50 -31.69
C GLY A 15 -17.37 32.83 -30.36
N GLU A 16 -18.64 32.86 -29.93
CA GLU A 16 -19.05 32.39 -28.60
C GLU A 16 -19.16 30.85 -28.49
N ILE A 17 -18.91 30.15 -29.59
CA ILE A 17 -18.70 28.70 -29.60
C ILE A 17 -17.30 28.45 -30.13
N ASP A 18 -16.30 28.81 -29.32
CA ASP A 18 -14.91 28.47 -29.56
C ASP A 18 -14.77 26.96 -29.31
N GLY A 19 -14.71 26.18 -30.38
CA GLY A 19 -14.53 24.73 -30.32
C GLY A 19 -13.05 24.40 -30.18
N PHE A 20 -12.71 23.47 -29.28
CA PHE A 20 -11.35 22.92 -29.19
C PHE A 20 -10.86 22.52 -30.59
N THR A 21 -9.68 22.99 -30.97
CA THR A 21 -9.09 22.60 -32.25
C THR A 21 -8.67 21.13 -32.18
N LEU A 22 -8.75 20.43 -33.32
CA LEU A 22 -8.29 19.04 -33.40
C LEU A 22 -6.81 18.91 -33.04
N ILE A 23 -6.01 19.95 -33.33
CA ILE A 23 -4.58 19.97 -33.00
C ILE A 23 -4.33 20.13 -31.50
N GLU A 24 -5.15 20.90 -30.78
CA GLU A 24 -5.06 21.02 -29.31
C GLU A 24 -5.35 19.67 -28.63
N LEU A 25 -6.36 18.94 -29.08
CA LEU A 25 -6.62 17.62 -28.52
C LEU A 25 -5.54 16.59 -28.93
N LEU A 26 -4.99 16.71 -30.14
CA LEU A 26 -3.93 15.83 -30.63
C LEU A 26 -2.65 15.96 -29.79
N ILE A 27 -2.19 17.19 -29.53
CA ILE A 27 -0.96 17.37 -28.74
C ILE A 27 -1.16 16.90 -27.30
N VAL A 28 -2.35 17.07 -26.73
CA VAL A 28 -2.66 16.63 -25.36
C VAL A 28 -2.58 15.11 -25.24
N ILE A 29 -3.20 14.35 -26.15
CA ILE A 29 -3.12 12.88 -26.08
C ILE A 29 -1.70 12.37 -26.34
N VAL A 30 -0.92 13.06 -27.17
CA VAL A 30 0.50 12.73 -27.40
C VAL A 30 1.29 12.93 -26.11
N VAL A 31 1.14 14.07 -25.44
CA VAL A 31 1.84 14.35 -24.17
C VAL A 31 1.39 13.37 -23.08
N LEU A 32 0.09 13.12 -22.93
CA LEU A 32 -0.43 12.15 -21.97
C LEU A 32 0.06 10.72 -22.25
N GLY A 33 0.18 10.33 -23.53
CA GLY A 33 0.73 9.04 -23.93
C GLY A 33 2.20 8.88 -23.53
N ILE A 34 3.03 9.91 -23.73
CA ILE A 34 4.44 9.91 -23.33
C ILE A 34 4.56 9.81 -21.80
N LEU A 35 3.80 10.64 -21.06
CA LEU A 35 3.84 10.63 -19.60
C LEU A 35 3.38 9.28 -19.01
N ALA A 36 2.32 8.70 -19.55
CA ALA A 36 1.81 7.41 -19.10
C ALA A 36 2.85 6.28 -19.29
N ALA A 37 3.54 6.26 -20.43
CA ALA A 37 4.56 5.25 -20.72
C ALA A 37 5.71 5.29 -19.70
N VAL A 38 6.24 6.48 -19.39
CA VAL A 38 7.33 6.64 -18.41
C VAL A 38 6.91 6.20 -17.00
N VAL A 39 5.68 6.53 -16.59
CA VAL A 39 5.15 6.16 -15.27
C VAL A 39 5.04 4.65 -15.11
N ILE A 40 4.59 3.91 -16.13
CA ILE A 40 4.47 2.45 -16.06
C ILE A 40 5.82 1.79 -15.78
N PHE A 41 6.88 2.21 -16.47
CA PHE A 41 8.23 1.67 -16.23
C PHE A 41 8.77 2.05 -14.85
N ALA A 42 8.46 3.24 -14.36
CA ALA A 42 8.89 3.69 -13.03
C ALA A 42 8.20 2.92 -11.89
N LEU A 43 6.90 2.61 -12.02
CA LEU A 43 6.12 1.97 -10.95
C LEU A 43 6.45 0.49 -10.73
N GLY A 44 6.92 -0.23 -11.76
CA GLY A 44 7.20 -1.67 -11.67
C GLY A 44 8.23 -2.07 -10.61
N GLY A 45 9.17 -1.18 -10.26
CA GLY A 45 10.18 -1.43 -9.22
C GLY A 45 9.84 -0.89 -7.84
N VAL A 46 8.83 -0.02 -7.71
CA VAL A 46 8.47 0.66 -6.46
C VAL A 46 7.66 -0.26 -5.55
N THR A 47 6.75 -1.04 -6.13
CA THR A 47 5.85 -1.94 -5.39
C THR A 47 6.61 -3.02 -4.61
N GLY A 48 7.59 -3.68 -5.22
CA GLY A 48 8.42 -4.67 -4.52
C GLY A 48 9.25 -4.06 -3.38
N LYS A 49 9.79 -2.85 -3.56
CA LYS A 49 10.53 -2.14 -2.50
C LYS A 49 9.62 -1.72 -1.35
N SER A 50 8.39 -1.30 -1.64
CA SER A 50 7.42 -0.97 -0.59
C SER A 50 7.02 -2.19 0.24
N GLN A 51 6.87 -3.37 -0.39
CA GLN A 51 6.53 -4.60 0.33
C GLN A 51 7.70 -5.06 1.23
N LEU A 52 8.92 -4.98 0.74
CA LEU A 52 10.12 -5.26 1.54
C LEU A 52 10.19 -4.34 2.77
N ALA A 53 10.02 -3.03 2.57
CA ALA A 53 10.06 -2.05 3.64
C ALA A 53 8.94 -2.26 4.66
N ALA A 54 7.72 -2.57 4.21
CA ALA A 54 6.59 -2.89 5.07
C ALA A 54 6.88 -4.13 5.92
N CYS A 55 7.37 -5.22 5.32
CA CYS A 55 7.74 -6.44 6.06
C CYS A 55 8.77 -6.14 7.16
N GLN A 56 9.79 -5.35 6.85
CA GLN A 56 10.84 -4.99 7.81
C GLN A 56 10.30 -4.16 8.98
N ALA A 57 9.46 -3.17 8.69
CA ALA A 57 8.85 -2.31 9.71
C ALA A 57 7.88 -3.09 10.61
N ASP A 58 7.03 -3.93 10.01
CA ASP A 58 6.07 -4.77 10.73
C ASP A 58 6.78 -5.74 11.68
N GLY A 59 7.81 -6.44 11.19
CA GLY A 59 8.57 -7.39 12.00
C GLY A 59 9.29 -6.73 13.18
N ALA A 60 9.88 -5.54 12.97
CA ALA A 60 10.50 -4.77 14.04
C ALA A 60 9.47 -4.30 15.09
N THR A 61 8.30 -3.88 14.64
CA THR A 61 7.20 -3.45 15.51
C THR A 61 6.71 -4.61 16.38
N VAL A 62 6.45 -5.78 15.78
CA VAL A 62 5.98 -6.96 16.52
C VAL A 62 7.08 -7.50 17.44
N SER A 63 8.33 -7.54 17.00
CA SER A 63 9.45 -7.97 17.84
C SER A 63 9.60 -7.08 19.09
N THR A 64 9.47 -5.76 18.93
CA THR A 64 9.48 -4.81 20.04
C THR A 64 8.31 -5.07 20.98
N ALA A 65 7.12 -5.31 20.45
CA ALA A 65 5.93 -5.61 21.24
C ALA A 65 6.04 -6.93 22.02
N VAL A 66 6.62 -7.97 21.42
CA VAL A 66 6.92 -9.23 22.11
C VAL A 66 7.91 -9.00 23.26
N SER A 67 8.94 -8.18 23.05
CA SER A 67 9.90 -7.86 24.10
C SER A 67 9.28 -7.06 25.25
N ALA A 68 8.36 -6.13 24.95
CA ALA A 68 7.61 -5.38 25.96
C ALA A 68 6.66 -6.30 26.75
N PHE A 69 5.94 -7.19 26.06
CA PHE A 69 5.08 -8.20 26.70
C PHE A 69 5.87 -9.09 27.66
N HIS A 70 7.05 -9.59 27.26
CA HIS A 70 7.92 -10.39 28.13
C HIS A 70 8.46 -9.62 29.33
N ALA A 71 8.70 -8.31 29.19
CA ALA A 71 9.20 -7.49 30.29
C ALA A 71 8.17 -7.35 31.42
N GLU A 72 6.88 -7.34 31.07
CA GLU A 72 5.78 -7.23 32.03
C GLU A 72 5.26 -8.61 32.49
N ASN A 73 5.32 -9.61 31.61
CA ASN A 73 4.73 -10.94 31.82
C ASN A 73 5.77 -12.06 31.65
N ALA A 74 6.74 -12.13 32.56
CA ALA A 74 7.93 -12.99 32.45
C ALA A 74 7.64 -14.50 32.25
N SER A 75 6.49 -15.00 32.68
CA SER A 75 6.11 -16.42 32.58
C SER A 75 5.05 -16.70 31.51
N ALA A 76 4.53 -15.67 30.83
CA ALA A 76 3.48 -15.82 29.85
C ALA A 76 4.07 -15.99 28.44
N THR A 77 3.49 -16.90 27.65
CA THR A 77 3.86 -17.07 26.24
C THR A 77 3.09 -16.08 25.39
N PRO A 78 3.76 -15.26 24.55
CA PRO A 78 3.09 -14.28 23.72
C PRO A 78 2.24 -14.98 22.67
N SER A 79 1.15 -14.34 22.30
CA SER A 79 0.32 -14.72 21.15
C SER A 79 -0.21 -13.45 20.49
N SER A 80 -0.59 -13.53 19.22
CA SER A 80 -1.13 -12.36 18.51
C SER A 80 -2.33 -11.73 19.25
N ALA A 81 -3.19 -12.55 19.85
CA ALA A 81 -4.34 -12.10 20.63
C ALA A 81 -3.94 -11.32 21.89
N LEU A 82 -2.91 -11.79 22.62
CA LEU A 82 -2.41 -11.10 23.81
C LEU A 82 -1.72 -9.78 23.46
N LEU A 83 -0.99 -9.73 22.34
CA LEU A 83 -0.31 -8.52 21.90
C LEU A 83 -1.26 -7.40 21.45
N THR A 84 -2.40 -7.75 20.85
CA THR A 84 -3.44 -6.78 20.44
C THR A 84 -4.53 -6.55 21.48
N GLY A 85 -4.63 -7.43 22.47
CA GLY A 85 -5.66 -7.41 23.50
C GLY A 85 -5.34 -6.45 24.64
N THR A 86 -6.31 -6.24 25.54
CA THR A 86 -6.18 -5.39 26.73
C THR A 86 -5.90 -6.18 28.01
N THR A 87 -5.62 -7.48 27.88
CA THR A 87 -5.24 -8.38 28.96
C THR A 87 -3.73 -8.34 29.17
N GLU A 88 -3.26 -8.74 30.37
CA GLU A 88 -1.81 -8.87 30.65
C GLU A 88 -1.03 -7.57 30.40
N GLY A 89 -1.61 -6.39 30.69
CA GLY A 89 -0.93 -5.09 30.51
C GLY A 89 -1.01 -4.49 29.09
N GLY A 90 -1.63 -5.19 28.13
CA GLY A 90 -1.78 -4.72 26.75
C GLY A 90 -2.75 -3.55 26.58
N PRO A 91 -2.88 -3.02 25.34
CA PRO A 91 -2.33 -3.55 24.10
C PRO A 91 -0.90 -3.09 23.84
N TYR A 92 -0.06 -4.01 23.37
CA TYR A 92 1.33 -3.74 22.99
C TYR A 92 1.46 -3.30 21.52
N ILE A 93 0.48 -3.66 20.69
CA ILE A 93 0.29 -3.17 19.33
C ILE A 93 -1.20 -2.87 19.09
N GLN A 94 -1.48 -1.84 18.30
CA GLN A 94 -2.86 -1.42 18.01
C GLN A 94 -3.61 -2.43 17.13
N SER A 95 -2.90 -3.06 16.19
CA SER A 95 -3.47 -4.07 15.31
C SER A 95 -2.38 -5.04 14.86
N TRP A 96 -2.78 -6.27 14.56
CA TRP A 96 -1.86 -7.26 14.02
C TRP A 96 -1.50 -6.90 12.57
N PRO A 97 -0.21 -6.72 12.23
CA PRO A 97 0.16 -6.39 10.87
C PRO A 97 -0.07 -7.58 9.94
N SER A 98 -0.32 -7.28 8.66
CA SER A 98 -0.27 -8.27 7.57
C SER A 98 -1.16 -9.53 7.72
N ALA A 99 -2.22 -9.48 8.53
CA ALA A 99 -3.11 -10.63 8.78
C ALA A 99 -3.71 -11.25 7.50
N ASN A 100 -3.73 -10.50 6.38
CA ASN A 100 -4.21 -10.95 5.07
C ASN A 100 -3.40 -10.31 3.92
N SER A 101 -2.06 -10.29 4.03
CA SER A 101 -1.20 -9.84 2.94
C SER A 101 -0.90 -10.98 1.97
N THR A 102 -0.92 -10.70 0.68
CA THR A 102 -0.57 -11.63 -0.40
C THR A 102 0.94 -11.86 -0.52
N HIS A 103 1.77 -11.10 0.20
CA HIS A 103 3.23 -11.08 0.05
C HIS A 103 3.99 -11.68 1.24
N TYR A 104 3.49 -11.47 2.46
CA TYR A 104 4.05 -12.04 3.68
C TYR A 104 3.02 -12.03 4.81
N THR A 105 3.17 -12.91 5.79
CA THR A 105 2.37 -12.91 7.02
C THR A 105 3.27 -13.13 8.24
N TYR A 106 2.91 -12.48 9.34
CA TYR A 106 3.47 -12.75 10.65
C TYR A 106 2.50 -13.61 11.48
N SER A 107 3.04 -14.60 12.19
CA SER A 107 2.29 -15.43 13.14
C SER A 107 3.12 -15.66 14.39
N ILE A 108 2.47 -15.92 15.52
CA ILE A 108 3.16 -16.39 16.72
C ILE A 108 2.71 -17.82 17.01
N VAL A 109 3.66 -18.75 17.00
CA VAL A 109 3.42 -20.16 17.32
C VAL A 109 4.31 -20.54 18.49
N SER A 110 3.71 -21.03 19.57
CA SER A 110 4.42 -21.41 20.80
C SER A 110 5.35 -20.31 21.35
N GLY A 111 4.94 -19.04 21.23
CA GLY A 111 5.71 -17.89 21.70
C GLY A 111 6.83 -17.42 20.77
N VAL A 112 7.02 -18.06 19.63
CA VAL A 112 8.01 -17.65 18.61
C VAL A 112 7.30 -16.83 17.53
N LEU A 113 7.85 -15.66 17.21
CA LEU A 113 7.41 -14.87 16.06
C LEU A 113 7.95 -15.51 14.78
N ASP A 114 7.06 -15.91 13.90
CA ASP A 114 7.36 -16.51 12.61
C ASP A 114 6.98 -15.56 11.47
N LEU A 115 7.80 -15.56 10.42
CA LEU A 115 7.56 -14.89 9.15
C LEU A 115 7.29 -15.96 8.09
N THR A 116 6.18 -15.84 7.39
CA THR A 116 5.89 -16.62 6.18
C THR A 116 5.89 -15.70 4.98
N VAL A 117 6.77 -15.94 4.02
CA VAL A 117 6.77 -15.20 2.75
C VAL A 117 5.87 -15.94 1.75
N ALA A 118 5.15 -15.20 0.90
CA ALA A 118 4.25 -15.79 -0.08
C ALA A 118 4.95 -16.80 -0.99
N GLY A 119 4.40 -18.02 -1.05
CA GLY A 119 5.00 -19.14 -1.80
C GLY A 119 6.31 -19.68 -1.22
N GLY A 120 6.73 -19.21 -0.04
CA GLY A 120 7.93 -19.63 0.66
C GLY A 120 7.65 -20.47 1.91
N SER A 121 8.71 -20.81 2.63
CA SER A 121 8.64 -21.49 3.92
C SER A 121 8.48 -20.51 5.07
N THR A 122 7.79 -20.94 6.12
CA THR A 122 7.72 -20.24 7.40
C THR A 122 9.07 -20.35 8.12
N VAL A 123 9.59 -19.22 8.60
CA VAL A 123 10.85 -19.15 9.34
C VAL A 123 10.67 -18.33 10.61
N ALA A 124 11.34 -18.72 11.69
CA ALA A 124 11.40 -17.90 12.89
C ALA A 124 12.03 -16.54 12.57
N TYR A 125 11.30 -15.47 12.88
CA TYR A 125 11.75 -14.10 12.70
C TYR A 125 12.78 -13.75 13.77
N THR A 126 13.97 -13.37 13.31
CA THR A 126 15.10 -12.96 14.16
C THR A 126 15.60 -11.58 13.80
N ASN A 127 15.45 -11.15 12.55
CA ASN A 127 15.91 -9.85 12.09
C ASN A 127 15.25 -9.42 10.75
N PRO A 128 15.26 -8.12 10.43
CA PRO A 128 14.63 -7.59 9.21
C PRO A 128 15.21 -8.10 7.88
N SER A 129 16.41 -8.70 7.86
CA SER A 129 17.01 -9.19 6.60
C SER A 129 16.26 -10.39 6.00
N GLN A 130 15.48 -11.11 6.82
CA GLN A 130 14.67 -12.25 6.39
C GLN A 130 13.52 -11.84 5.45
N CYS A 131 13.15 -10.56 5.41
CA CYS A 131 12.17 -10.03 4.47
C CYS A 131 12.68 -9.93 3.02
N LYS A 132 13.97 -10.20 2.74
CA LYS A 132 14.56 -10.05 1.40
C LYS A 132 13.87 -10.88 0.31
N ALA A 133 13.20 -11.97 0.70
CA ALA A 133 12.45 -12.83 -0.22
C ALA A 133 11.05 -12.29 -0.58
N VAL A 134 10.56 -11.25 0.10
CA VAL A 134 9.27 -10.61 -0.17
C VAL A 134 9.34 -9.86 -1.50
N LYS A 135 8.46 -10.20 -2.43
CA LYS A 135 8.36 -9.63 -3.77
C LYS A 135 6.95 -9.14 -4.04
#